data_AF-A0A8X6VKR9-F1
#
_entry.id   AF-A0A8X6VKR9-F1
#
_cell.length_a   1.000
_cell.length_b   1.000
_cell.length_c   1.000
_cell.angle_alpha   90.00
_cell.angle_beta   90.00
_cell.angle_gamma   90.00
#
_symmetry.space_group_name_H-M   'P 1'
#
loop_
_entity.id
_entity.type
_entity.pdbx_description
1 polymer ?
#
loop_
_entity_poly.entity_id
_entity_poly.type
_entity_poly.pdbx_seq_one_letter_code
_entity_poly.pdbx_strand_id
1 'polypeptide(L)'
;MEWRHTNSPVRVKAKRTISTCKVMATVFWDRHGVLLVEFMQQGTIINAAAYCATLTKLRRAIQNKRRGLLKSGVLLLHDNARPHSAINTQNLIRSFG
;
A
#
# COMPACT_ATOMS: atom_id res chain seq x y z
N MET A 1 -17.87 10.71 -30.25
CA MET A 1 -18.62 11.92 -30.65
C MET A 1 -19.71 12.10 -29.60
N GLU A 2 -19.73 13.22 -28.87
CA GLU A 2 -20.65 13.43 -27.75
C GLU A 2 -21.62 14.56 -28.16
N TRP A 3 -22.90 14.26 -28.30
CA TRP A 3 -23.93 15.26 -28.64
C TRP A 3 -24.25 16.09 -27.40
N ARG A 4 -24.16 17.42 -27.50
CA ARG A 4 -24.49 18.35 -26.41
C ARG A 4 -25.33 19.52 -26.91
N HIS A 5 -26.25 19.99 -26.06
CA HIS A 5 -27.04 21.19 -26.30
C HIS A 5 -26.16 22.45 -26.25
N THR A 6 -26.51 23.47 -27.05
CA THR A 6 -25.77 24.75 -27.16
C THR A 6 -25.58 25.47 -25.84
N ASN A 7 -26.53 25.30 -24.90
CA ASN A 7 -26.52 25.94 -23.58
C ASN A 7 -25.98 25.02 -22.47
N SER A 8 -25.38 23.87 -22.82
CA SER A 8 -24.86 22.93 -21.83
C SER A 8 -23.59 23.49 -21.15
N PRO A 9 -23.50 23.48 -19.82
CA PRO A 9 -22.30 23.95 -19.12
C PRO A 9 -21.07 23.16 -19.55
N VAL A 10 -19.97 23.87 -19.82
CA VAL A 10 -18.69 23.28 -20.20
C VAL A 10 -18.23 22.34 -19.08
N ARG A 11 -17.78 21.13 -19.45
CA ARG A 11 -17.27 20.15 -18.48
C ARG A 11 -16.04 20.74 -17.78
N VAL A 12 -16.22 21.22 -16.56
CA VAL A 12 -15.12 21.70 -15.73
C VAL A 12 -14.36 20.47 -15.24
N LYS A 13 -13.10 20.31 -15.66
CA LYS A 13 -12.23 19.30 -15.05
C LYS A 13 -11.97 19.74 -13.61
N ALA A 14 -12.22 18.85 -12.65
CA ALA A 14 -11.85 19.08 -11.26
C ALA A 14 -10.35 19.44 -11.19
N LYS A 15 -10.05 20.67 -10.76
CA LYS A 15 -8.66 21.09 -10.52
C LYS A 15 -8.17 20.33 -9.29
N ARG A 16 -7.18 19.47 -9.47
CA ARG A 16 -6.57 18.74 -8.35
C ARG A 16 -5.53 19.65 -7.71
N THR A 17 -5.89 20.32 -6.62
CA THR A 17 -4.91 21.01 -5.78
C THR A 17 -4.02 19.95 -5.13
N ILE A 18 -2.77 19.85 -5.58
CA ILE A 18 -1.80 18.97 -4.94
C ILE A 18 -1.45 19.64 -3.61
N SER A 19 -1.91 19.06 -2.51
CA SER A 19 -1.45 19.45 -1.18
C SER A 19 0.06 19.26 -1.13
N THR A 20 0.79 20.35 -0.97
CA THR A 20 2.25 20.45 -1.15
C THR A 20 3.04 19.56 -0.19
N CYS A 21 2.41 19.05 0.88
CA CYS A 21 3.05 18.29 1.94
C CYS A 21 2.26 17.06 2.44
N LYS A 22 1.96 16.10 1.56
CA LYS A 22 1.46 14.79 1.99
C LYS A 22 2.58 13.76 2.12
N VAL A 23 2.62 13.11 3.28
CA VAL A 23 3.46 11.94 3.57
C VAL A 23 2.57 10.71 3.57
N MET A 24 3.02 9.65 2.92
CA MET A 24 2.33 8.35 2.94
C MET A 24 2.86 7.52 4.11
N ALA A 25 1.95 6.95 4.89
CA ALA A 25 2.27 6.03 5.97
C ALA A 25 1.68 4.65 5.67
N THR A 26 2.53 3.61 5.74
CA THR A 26 2.12 2.21 5.63
C THR A 26 2.11 1.59 7.01
N VAL A 27 0.97 1.06 7.43
CA VAL A 27 0.79 0.50 8.78
C VAL A 27 0.33 -0.94 8.70
N PHE A 28 1.04 -1.84 9.38
CA PHE A 28 0.66 -3.23 9.58
C PHE A 28 0.39 -3.49 11.06
N TRP A 29 -0.69 -4.20 11.35
CA TRP A 29 -1.16 -4.46 12.70
C TRP A 29 -1.96 -5.76 12.76
N ASP A 30 -2.13 -6.28 13.97
CA ASP A 30 -2.96 -7.45 14.27
C ASP A 30 -3.81 -7.21 15.53
N ARG A 31 -4.53 -8.25 16.00
CA ARG A 31 -5.34 -8.18 17.23
C ARG A 31 -4.56 -7.79 18.50
N HIS A 32 -3.23 -7.87 18.48
CA HIS A 32 -2.35 -7.51 19.60
C HIS A 32 -1.69 -6.14 19.39
N GLY A 33 -2.07 -5.40 18.33
CA GLY A 33 -1.62 -4.04 18.05
C GLY A 33 -0.69 -3.90 16.86
N VAL A 34 0.01 -2.77 16.80
CA VAL A 34 0.80 -2.36 15.63
C VAL A 34 2.14 -3.10 15.53
N LEU A 35 2.40 -3.68 14.36
CA LEU A 35 3.63 -4.42 14.04
C LEU A 35 4.68 -3.51 13.41
N LEU A 36 4.30 -2.75 12.40
CA LEU A 36 5.19 -1.89 11.62
C LEU A 36 4.46 -0.63 11.18
N VAL A 37 5.13 0.52 11.32
CA VAL A 37 4.74 1.80 10.72
C VAL A 37 5.93 2.27 9.90
N GLU A 38 5.72 2.53 8.62
CA GLU A 38 6.74 3.07 7.73
C GLU A 38 6.23 4.33 7.06
N PHE A 39 6.96 5.44 7.26
CA PHE A 39 6.69 6.70 6.60
C PHE A 39 7.55 6.83 5.36
N MET A 40 6.92 7.10 4.23
CA MET A 40 7.62 7.38 2.97
C MET A 40 8.10 8.84 2.92
N GLN A 41 9.09 9.12 2.08
CA GLN A 41 9.47 10.50 1.80
C GLN A 41 8.29 11.26 1.16
N GLN A 42 8.15 12.53 1.53
CA GLN A 42 7.09 13.41 1.04
C GLN A 42 7.02 13.41 -0.49
N GLY A 43 5.81 13.35 -1.04
CA GLY A 43 5.60 13.33 -2.50
C GLY A 43 5.97 12.02 -3.20
N THR A 44 6.45 11.00 -2.47
CA THR A 44 6.79 9.69 -3.05
C THR A 44 5.55 8.79 -3.09
N ILE A 45 5.40 8.06 -4.19
CA ILE A 45 4.35 7.05 -4.36
C ILE A 45 4.94 5.68 -4.05
N ILE A 46 4.19 4.84 -3.33
CA ILE A 46 4.61 3.45 -3.12
C ILE A 46 4.60 2.70 -4.45
N ASN A 47 5.77 2.20 -4.85
CA ASN A 47 5.91 1.31 -5.99
C ASN A 47 6.09 -0.13 -5.47
N ALA A 48 6.06 -1.11 -6.39
CA ALA A 48 6.13 -2.51 -6.00
C ALA A 48 7.45 -2.86 -5.30
N ALA A 49 8.59 -2.28 -5.70
CA ALA A 49 9.87 -2.53 -5.06
C ALA A 49 9.93 -2.01 -3.61
N ALA A 50 9.41 -0.79 -3.38
CA ALA A 50 9.31 -0.20 -2.04
C ALA A 50 8.37 -1.03 -1.14
N TYR A 51 7.26 -1.50 -1.70
CA TYR A 51 6.34 -2.37 -0.98
C TYR A 51 6.98 -3.73 -0.63
N CYS A 52 7.72 -4.35 -1.56
CA CYS A 52 8.49 -5.56 -1.28
C CYS A 52 9.50 -5.36 -0.13
N ALA A 53 10.21 -4.23 -0.10
CA ALA A 53 11.12 -3.92 1.00
C ALA A 53 10.38 -3.79 2.34
N THR A 54 9.19 -3.17 2.32
CA THR A 54 8.31 -3.04 3.50
C THR A 54 7.86 -4.43 4.00
N LEU A 55 7.48 -5.34 3.09
CA LEU A 55 7.06 -6.70 3.44
C LEU A 55 8.20 -7.52 4.07
N THR A 56 9.43 -7.36 3.60
CA THR A 56 10.61 -7.99 4.23
C THR A 56 10.82 -7.46 5.66
N LYS A 57 10.66 -6.15 5.88
CA LYS A 57 10.69 -5.55 7.23
C LYS A 57 9.54 -6.07 8.10
N LEU A 58 8.34 -6.21 7.54
CA LEU A 58 7.18 -6.75 8.23
C LEU A 58 7.42 -8.19 8.71
N ARG A 59 7.98 -9.07 7.87
CA ARG A 59 8.32 -10.45 8.27
C ARG A 59 9.26 -10.47 9.47
N ARG A 60 10.28 -9.61 9.47
CA ARG A 60 11.20 -9.46 10.63
C ARG A 60 10.48 -8.89 11.86
N ALA A 61 9.59 -7.93 11.69
CA ALA A 61 8.79 -7.38 12.79
C ALA A 61 7.89 -8.45 13.43
N ILE A 62 7.27 -9.31 12.62
CA ILE A 62 6.47 -10.45 13.11
C ILE A 62 7.35 -11.42 13.91
N GLN A 63 8.53 -11.80 13.38
CA GLN A 63 9.47 -12.67 14.09
C GLN A 63 9.84 -12.15 15.48
N ASN A 64 10.09 -10.84 15.58
CA ASN A 64 10.52 -10.21 16.82
C ASN A 64 9.36 -9.98 17.81
N LYS A 65 8.22 -9.48 17.33
CA LYS A 65 7.10 -9.01 18.17
C LYS A 65 6.03 -10.06 18.42
N ARG A 66 5.98 -11.14 17.62
CA ARG A 66 4.95 -12.19 17.65
C ARG A 66 5.62 -13.57 17.52
N ARG A 67 6.37 -13.96 18.55
CA ARG A 67 7.04 -15.27 18.59
C ARG A 67 6.04 -16.40 18.32
N GLY A 68 6.40 -17.31 17.43
CA GLY A 68 5.54 -18.45 17.06
C GLY A 68 4.53 -18.17 15.94
N LEU A 69 4.16 -16.91 15.68
CA LEU A 69 3.12 -16.59 14.70
C LEU A 69 3.47 -17.05 13.28
N LEU A 70 4.73 -16.89 12.86
CA LEU A 70 5.17 -17.41 11.55
C LEU A 70 5.05 -18.93 11.42
N LYS A 71 5.17 -19.68 12.52
CA LYS A 71 5.02 -21.15 12.50
C LYS A 71 3.55 -21.56 12.41
N SER A 72 2.65 -20.76 12.97
CA SER A 72 1.20 -20.98 12.93
C SER A 72 0.56 -20.60 11.59
N GLY A 73 1.31 -19.97 10.70
CA GLY A 73 0.80 -19.39 9.46
C GLY A 73 0.28 -17.96 9.66
N VAL A 74 0.48 -17.12 8.65
CA VAL A 74 0.04 -15.72 8.65
C VAL A 74 -0.82 -15.46 7.43
N LEU A 75 -2.06 -15.01 7.65
CA LEU A 75 -2.91 -14.49 6.60
C LEU A 75 -2.64 -12.98 6.45
N LEU A 76 -2.09 -12.58 5.31
CA LEU A 76 -1.89 -11.18 4.97
C LEU A 76 -3.13 -10.63 4.28
N LEU A 77 -3.79 -9.66 4.91
CA LEU A 77 -4.90 -8.90 4.31
C LEU A 77 -4.41 -7.52 3.88
N HIS A 78 -4.52 -7.20 2.60
CA HIS A 78 -4.23 -5.88 2.04
C HIS A 78 -5.18 -5.60 0.86
N ASP A 79 -5.23 -4.35 0.40
CA ASP A 79 -6.03 -3.94 -0.76
C ASP A 79 -5.36 -4.34 -2.09
N ASN A 80 -6.14 -4.35 -3.17
CA ASN A 80 -5.70 -4.75 -4.51
C ASN A 80 -4.99 -3.61 -5.28
N ALA A 81 -4.26 -2.74 -4.59
CA ALA A 81 -3.50 -1.67 -5.26
C ALA A 81 -2.45 -2.25 -6.20
N ARG A 82 -2.14 -1.52 -7.29
CA ARG A 82 -1.19 -1.98 -8.32
C ARG A 82 0.16 -2.46 -7.77
N PRO A 83 0.80 -1.78 -6.79
CA PRO A 83 2.03 -2.25 -6.18
C PRO A 83 1.88 -3.56 -5.40
N HIS A 84 0.70 -3.80 -4.82
CA HIS A 84 0.43 -4.98 -3.99
C HIS A 84 0.14 -6.22 -4.84
N SER A 85 -0.46 -6.03 -6.01
CA SER A 85 -0.81 -7.12 -6.94
C SER A 85 0.23 -7.33 -8.04
N ALA A 86 1.34 -6.59 -8.02
CA ALA A 86 2.44 -6.78 -8.93
C ALA A 86 3.10 -8.15 -8.77
N ILE A 87 3.59 -8.72 -9.88
CA ILE A 87 4.16 -10.08 -9.92
C ILE A 87 5.30 -10.26 -8.92
N ASN A 88 6.18 -9.27 -8.81
CA ASN A 88 7.29 -9.28 -7.85
C ASN A 88 6.79 -9.34 -6.40
N THR A 89 5.74 -8.60 -6.06
CA THR A 89 5.11 -8.62 -4.73
C THR A 89 4.48 -9.98 -4.45
N GLN A 90 3.72 -10.53 -5.41
CA GLN A 90 3.10 -11.84 -5.25
C GLN A 90 4.14 -12.94 -5.08
N ASN A 91 5.21 -12.92 -5.87
CA ASN A 91 6.32 -13.87 -5.76
C ASN A 91 7.01 -13.76 -4.40
N LEU A 92 7.23 -12.54 -3.89
CA LEU A 92 7.81 -12.33 -2.56
C LEU A 92 6.90 -12.90 -1.46
N ILE A 93 5.60 -12.62 -1.51
CA ILE A 93 4.65 -13.15 -0.52
C ILE A 93 4.65 -14.69 -0.56
N ARG A 94 4.64 -15.31 -1.75
CA ARG A 94 4.74 -16.77 -1.89
C ARG A 94 6.05 -17.34 -1.33
N SER A 95 7.15 -16.59 -1.43
CA SER A 95 8.45 -17.03 -0.90
C SER A 95 8.50 -17.08 0.63
N PHE A 96 7.52 -16.49 1.32
CA PHE A 96 7.46 -16.46 2.78
C PHE A 96 6.96 -17.76 3.41
N GLY A 97 6.51 -18.72 2.61
CA GLY A 97 5.83 -19.94 3.04
C GLY A 97 4.37 -19.69 3.32
#